data_AF-A0A382XQR2-F1
#
_entry.id   AF-A0A382XQR2-F1
#
_cell.length_a   1.000
_cell.length_b   1.000
_cell.length_c   1.000
_cell.angle_alpha   90.00
_cell.angle_beta   90.00
_cell.angle_gamma   90.00
#
_symmetry.space_group_name_H-M   'P 1'
#
loop_
_entity.id
_entity.type
_entity.pdbx_description
1 polymer ?
#
loop_
_entity_poly.entity_id
_entity_poly.type
_entity_poly.pdbx_seq_one_letter_code
_entity_poly.pdbx_strand_id
1 'polypeptide(L)'
;MSYQEPNADENWQKLVDRFPWARRVHGIKGLVNAHIECAKISRTSMYWHVEGDTIVNDDFNFTYRPDKWNRDVVHVWRADNPVNGLAYGNNGIKLFPTHKVLALEGKKVTDFTTSVSDKFKAVQVVASTVCYDTDAYNTWKSAFRECVKLQSGLIDRQ
;
A
#
# COMPACT_ATOMS: atom_id res chain seq x y z
N MET A 1 5.58 -5.42 0.54
CA MET A 1 6.30 -5.13 -0.71
C MET A 1 7.37 -4.12 -0.39
N SER A 2 8.56 -4.21 -0.98
CA SER A 2 9.65 -3.25 -0.73
C SER A 2 10.53 -3.09 -1.95
N TYR A 3 11.26 -1.98 -2.06
CA TYR A 3 12.20 -1.72 -3.12
C TYR A 3 13.55 -1.24 -2.58
N GLN A 4 13.65 0.04 -2.20
CA GLN A 4 14.90 0.69 -1.78
C GLN A 4 14.70 1.54 -0.51
N GLU A 5 13.62 1.31 0.22
CA GLU A 5 13.35 2.02 1.47
C GLU A 5 14.43 1.60 2.51
N PRO A 6 15.14 2.55 3.16
CA PRO A 6 16.24 2.21 4.06
C PRO A 6 15.82 1.34 5.26
N ASN A 7 14.58 1.47 5.70
CA ASN A 7 13.98 0.75 6.82
C ASN A 7 13.25 -0.55 6.40
N ALA A 8 13.30 -0.95 5.12
CA ALA A 8 12.49 -2.07 4.62
C ALA A 8 12.78 -3.40 5.32
N ASP A 9 14.04 -3.69 5.65
CA ASP A 9 14.42 -4.95 6.29
C ASP A 9 13.99 -5.01 7.75
N GLU A 10 14.15 -3.91 8.48
CA GLU A 10 13.70 -3.79 9.87
C GLU A 10 12.16 -3.90 9.96
N ASN A 11 11.44 -3.19 9.08
CA ASN A 11 9.98 -3.23 9.04
C ASN A 11 9.47 -4.61 8.61
N TRP A 12 10.17 -5.28 7.69
CA TRP A 12 9.87 -6.66 7.33
C TRP A 12 10.03 -7.61 8.52
N GLN A 13 11.10 -7.46 9.30
CA GLN A 13 11.33 -8.29 10.48
C GLN A 13 10.19 -8.12 11.51
N LYS A 14 9.84 -6.87 11.85
CA LYS A 14 8.71 -6.56 12.74
C LYS A 14 7.39 -7.17 12.25
N LEU A 15 7.16 -7.14 10.94
CA LEU A 15 5.96 -7.72 10.34
C LEU A 15 5.94 -9.25 10.45
N VAL A 16 7.03 -9.93 10.08
CA VAL A 16 7.07 -11.41 10.07
C VAL A 16 7.11 -12.00 11.47
N ASP A 17 7.66 -11.28 12.45
CA ASP A 17 7.63 -11.69 13.86
C ASP A 17 6.19 -11.79 14.38
N ARG A 18 5.30 -10.88 13.95
CA ARG A 18 3.87 -10.88 14.31
C ARG A 18 3.02 -11.74 13.36
N PHE A 19 3.39 -11.81 12.09
CA PHE A 19 2.62 -12.47 11.04
C PHE A 19 3.53 -13.39 10.19
N PRO A 20 3.90 -14.59 10.69
CA PRO A 20 4.89 -15.47 10.03
C PRO A 20 4.48 -15.98 8.64
N TRP A 21 3.19 -15.87 8.30
CA TRP A 21 2.65 -16.22 6.98
C TRP A 21 2.78 -15.10 5.94
N ALA A 22 3.27 -13.92 6.33
CA ALA A 22 3.56 -12.83 5.40
C ALA A 22 4.56 -13.29 4.34
N ARG A 23 4.44 -12.74 3.13
CA ARG A 23 5.38 -12.99 2.03
C ARG A 23 5.93 -11.66 1.56
N ARG A 24 7.23 -11.61 1.26
CA ARG A 24 7.89 -10.41 0.76
C ARG A 24 8.15 -10.50 -0.74
N VAL A 25 7.69 -9.48 -1.46
CA VAL A 25 8.18 -9.14 -2.80
C VAL A 25 9.13 -7.96 -2.62
N HIS A 26 10.37 -8.11 -3.10
CA HIS A 26 11.44 -7.13 -2.92
C HIS A 26 12.18 -6.87 -4.25
N GLY A 27 12.63 -5.63 -4.44
CA GLY A 27 13.55 -5.28 -5.55
C GLY A 27 12.89 -5.21 -6.94
N ILE A 28 11.56 -5.25 -7.03
CA ILE A 28 10.87 -5.20 -8.32
C ILE A 28 10.78 -3.75 -8.82
N LYS A 29 11.35 -3.50 -10.00
CA LYS A 29 11.33 -2.18 -10.63
C LYS A 29 9.93 -1.84 -11.17
N GLY A 30 9.38 -0.73 -10.69
CA GLY A 30 8.10 -0.17 -11.12
C GLY A 30 6.93 -0.64 -10.22
N LEU A 31 6.12 0.32 -9.78
CA LEU A 31 5.04 0.08 -8.81
C LEU A 31 4.01 -0.95 -9.30
N VAL A 32 3.59 -0.85 -10.57
CA VAL A 32 2.65 -1.79 -11.17
C VAL A 32 3.23 -3.20 -11.14
N ASN A 33 4.45 -3.39 -11.65
CA ASN A 33 5.11 -4.70 -11.68
C ASN A 33 5.25 -5.30 -10.28
N ALA A 34 5.62 -4.50 -9.29
CA ALA A 34 5.79 -4.97 -7.92
C ALA A 34 4.46 -5.49 -7.33
N HIS A 35 3.34 -4.82 -7.60
CA HIS A 35 2.01 -5.31 -7.21
C HIS A 35 1.54 -6.52 -8.03
N ILE A 36 1.88 -6.61 -9.32
CA ILE A 36 1.63 -7.81 -10.11
C ILE A 36 2.32 -9.02 -9.49
N GLU A 37 3.59 -8.90 -9.12
CA GLU A 37 4.33 -9.98 -8.45
C GLU A 37 3.71 -10.32 -7.08
N CYS A 38 3.22 -9.33 -6.32
CA CYS A 38 2.47 -9.59 -5.09
C CYS A 38 1.19 -10.40 -5.36
N ALA A 39 0.45 -10.07 -6.43
CA ALA A 39 -0.77 -10.76 -6.80
C ALA A 39 -0.50 -12.19 -7.30
N LYS A 40 0.59 -12.42 -8.06
CA LYS A 40 1.00 -13.75 -8.53
C LYS A 40 1.31 -14.71 -7.40
N ILE A 41 1.93 -14.24 -6.31
CA ILE A 41 2.25 -15.09 -5.15
C ILE A 41 1.11 -15.21 -4.14
N SER A 42 0.03 -14.44 -4.31
CA SER A 42 -1.15 -14.53 -3.46
C SER A 42 -1.84 -15.87 -3.62
N ARG A 43 -2.32 -16.44 -2.52
CA ARG A 43 -3.08 -17.71 -2.50
C ARG A 43 -4.59 -17.49 -2.31
N THR A 44 -5.04 -16.23 -2.30
CA THR A 44 -6.41 -15.85 -1.97
C THR A 44 -6.97 -14.89 -3.02
N SER A 45 -8.30 -14.79 -3.10
CA SER A 45 -8.98 -13.90 -4.05
C SER A 45 -8.73 -12.41 -3.79
N MET A 46 -8.33 -12.06 -2.57
CA MET A 46 -7.83 -10.75 -2.18
C MET A 46 -6.58 -10.91 -1.32
N TYR A 47 -5.66 -9.96 -1.37
CA TYR A 47 -4.45 -9.98 -0.56
C TYR A 47 -4.26 -8.67 0.18
N TRP A 48 -3.72 -8.80 1.40
CA TRP A 48 -3.26 -7.67 2.19
C TRP A 48 -1.92 -7.20 1.67
N HIS A 49 -1.77 -5.88 1.60
CA HIS A 49 -0.58 -5.21 1.15
C HIS A 49 -0.06 -4.29 2.25
N VAL A 50 1.25 -4.35 2.48
CA VAL A 50 2.01 -3.51 3.40
C VAL A 50 3.24 -3.00 2.65
N GLU A 51 3.49 -1.69 2.67
CA GLU A 51 4.66 -1.05 2.03
C GLU A 51 5.92 -1.17 2.90
N GLY A 52 7.10 -1.02 2.30
CA GLY A 52 8.39 -1.24 2.97
C GLY A 52 8.72 -0.20 4.03
N ASP A 53 8.15 1.00 3.89
CA ASP A 53 8.26 2.12 4.82
C ASP A 53 7.15 2.13 5.89
N THR A 54 6.31 1.10 5.93
CA THR A 54 5.11 1.04 6.78
C THR A 54 5.35 0.17 8.02
N ILE A 55 5.05 0.73 9.19
CA ILE A 55 5.03 0.02 10.47
C ILE A 55 3.58 -0.27 10.85
N VAL A 56 3.22 -1.54 11.04
CA VAL A 56 1.86 -1.94 11.44
C VAL A 56 1.65 -1.67 12.93
N ASN A 57 0.55 -1.01 13.30
CA ASN A 57 0.23 -0.74 14.69
C ASN A 57 0.06 -2.03 15.50
N ASP A 58 0.41 -2.02 16.78
CA ASP A 58 0.41 -3.21 17.63
C ASP A 58 -0.99 -3.81 17.84
N ASP A 59 -2.00 -2.96 17.85
CA ASP A 59 -3.42 -3.33 17.98
C ASP A 59 -4.07 -3.75 16.66
N PHE A 60 -3.44 -3.46 15.52
CA PHE A 60 -3.97 -3.82 14.21
C PHE A 60 -3.74 -5.29 13.86
N ASN A 61 -4.77 -5.94 13.31
CA ASN A 61 -4.71 -7.33 12.88
C ASN A 61 -5.38 -7.52 11.50
N PHE A 62 -4.83 -8.42 10.68
CA PHE A 62 -5.32 -8.71 9.33
C PHE A 62 -6.55 -9.65 9.29
N THR A 63 -7.53 -9.38 10.17
CA THR A 63 -8.71 -10.24 10.37
C THR A 63 -9.92 -9.82 9.53
N TYR A 64 -9.97 -8.59 9.01
CA TYR A 64 -11.08 -8.14 8.17
C TYR A 64 -11.29 -9.06 6.97
N ARG A 65 -12.55 -9.41 6.71
CA ARG A 65 -12.99 -10.21 5.56
C ARG A 65 -14.14 -9.47 4.88
N PRO A 66 -13.98 -9.00 3.63
CA PRO A 66 -15.06 -8.34 2.94
C PRO A 66 -16.19 -9.32 2.63
N ASP A 67 -17.42 -8.82 2.74
CA ASP A 67 -18.58 -9.53 2.22
C ASP A 67 -18.49 -9.71 0.69
N LYS A 68 -19.41 -10.50 0.12
CA LYS A 68 -19.41 -10.82 -1.31
C LYS A 68 -19.48 -9.59 -2.24
N TRP A 69 -20.07 -8.48 -1.80
CA TRP A 69 -20.23 -7.27 -2.58
C TRP A 69 -18.97 -6.39 -2.56
N ASN A 70 -18.14 -6.58 -1.53
CA ASN A 70 -16.91 -5.84 -1.33
C ASN A 70 -15.66 -6.55 -1.87
N ARG A 71 -15.77 -7.75 -2.46
CA ARG A 71 -14.59 -8.52 -2.95
C ARG A 71 -13.87 -7.90 -4.14
N ASP A 72 -14.54 -6.99 -4.84
CA ASP A 72 -14.02 -6.28 -6.00
C ASP A 72 -13.59 -4.85 -5.67
N VAL A 73 -13.62 -4.47 -4.39
CA VAL A 73 -13.37 -3.11 -3.90
C VAL A 73 -11.95 -3.01 -3.36
N VAL A 74 -11.25 -1.93 -3.68
CA VAL A 74 -9.97 -1.59 -3.04
C VAL A 74 -10.26 -1.00 -1.67
N HIS A 75 -9.72 -1.60 -0.63
CA HIS A 75 -9.86 -1.08 0.74
C HIS A 75 -8.55 -0.44 1.17
N VAL A 76 -8.62 0.78 1.69
CA VAL A 76 -7.46 1.55 2.13
C VAL A 76 -7.65 1.95 3.58
N TRP A 77 -6.74 1.51 4.44
CA TRP A 77 -6.71 1.93 5.83
C TRP A 77 -5.98 3.25 5.97
N ARG A 78 -6.28 3.98 7.03
CA ARG A 78 -5.54 5.19 7.36
C ARG A 78 -4.18 4.81 7.92
N ALA A 79 -3.21 5.65 7.63
CA ALA A 79 -1.91 5.59 8.26
C ALA A 79 -1.54 6.96 8.84
N ASP A 80 -0.83 6.94 9.96
CA ASP A 80 -0.26 8.15 10.55
C ASP A 80 0.97 8.58 9.77
N ASN A 81 1.02 9.86 9.43
CA ASN A 81 2.20 10.51 8.88
C ASN A 81 2.88 11.33 9.99
N PRO A 82 4.00 10.87 10.54
CA PRO A 82 4.67 11.54 11.67
C PRO A 82 5.27 12.90 11.27
N VAL A 83 5.50 13.16 9.98
CA VAL A 83 6.11 14.40 9.49
C VAL A 83 5.15 15.58 9.60
N ASN A 84 3.85 15.36 9.33
CA ASN A 84 2.83 16.42 9.32
C ASN A 84 1.71 16.21 10.35
N GLY A 85 1.70 15.08 11.06
CA GLY A 85 0.71 14.76 12.08
C GLY A 85 -0.68 14.39 11.54
N LEU A 86 -0.81 14.11 10.24
CA LEU A 86 -2.09 13.76 9.60
C LEU A 86 -2.28 12.24 9.55
N ALA A 87 -3.54 11.80 9.63
CA ALA A 87 -3.94 10.39 9.53
C ALA A 87 -4.93 10.18 8.35
N TYR A 88 -4.46 9.59 7.26
CA TYR A 88 -5.24 9.45 6.02
C TYR A 88 -4.76 8.27 5.16
N GLY A 89 -5.44 8.02 4.04
CA GLY A 89 -5.14 6.89 3.14
C GLY A 89 -3.94 7.14 2.22
N ASN A 90 -2.77 7.40 2.81
CA ASN A 90 -1.50 7.57 2.10
C ASN A 90 -0.53 6.44 2.45
N ASN A 91 0.02 5.79 1.42
CA ASN A 91 0.79 4.55 1.55
C ASN A 91 0.09 3.56 2.50
N GLY A 92 0.84 2.84 3.34
CA GLY A 92 0.28 2.07 4.44
C GLY A 92 -0.31 0.72 4.02
N ILE A 93 -1.46 0.39 4.64
CA ILE A 93 -2.10 -0.92 4.52
C ILE A 93 -3.30 -0.88 3.59
N LYS A 94 -3.32 -1.82 2.64
CA LYS A 94 -4.40 -1.95 1.63
C LYS A 94 -4.84 -3.40 1.47
N LEU A 95 -6.08 -3.60 1.04
CA LEU A 95 -6.59 -4.91 0.62
C LEU A 95 -7.04 -4.82 -0.84
N PHE A 96 -6.41 -5.63 -1.70
CA PHE A 96 -6.62 -5.60 -3.14
C PHE A 96 -7.31 -6.87 -3.65
N PRO A 97 -8.24 -6.77 -4.62
CA PRO A 97 -8.71 -7.91 -5.41
C PRO A 97 -7.59 -8.45 -6.30
N THR A 98 -7.16 -9.69 -6.08
CA THR A 98 -6.01 -10.30 -6.77
C THR A 98 -6.18 -10.27 -8.29
N HIS A 99 -7.35 -10.69 -8.79
CA HIS A 99 -7.61 -10.76 -10.23
C HIS A 99 -7.60 -9.38 -10.92
N LYS A 100 -8.06 -8.31 -10.22
CA LYS A 100 -8.03 -6.95 -10.77
C LYS A 100 -6.62 -6.39 -10.85
N VAL A 101 -5.79 -6.69 -9.84
CA VAL A 101 -4.37 -6.33 -9.89
C VAL A 101 -3.71 -7.01 -11.09
N LEU A 102 -3.87 -8.33 -11.25
CA LEU A 102 -3.32 -9.07 -12.40
C LEU A 102 -3.77 -8.50 -13.75
N ALA A 103 -5.01 -8.02 -13.85
CA ALA A 103 -5.53 -7.40 -15.08
C ALA A 103 -4.86 -6.06 -15.45
N LEU A 104 -3.97 -5.52 -14.60
CA LEU A 104 -3.15 -4.35 -14.90
C LEU A 104 -1.77 -4.69 -15.48
N GLU A 105 -1.42 -5.98 -15.65
CA GLU A 105 -0.14 -6.38 -16.22
C GLU A 105 0.08 -5.74 -17.60
N GLY A 106 1.25 -5.12 -17.80
CA GLY A 106 1.60 -4.40 -19.03
C GLY A 106 0.95 -3.02 -19.20
N LYS A 107 0.06 -2.59 -18.29
CA LYS A 107 -0.60 -1.27 -18.37
C LYS A 107 0.21 -0.19 -17.67
N LYS A 108 0.19 1.03 -18.23
CA LYS A 108 0.64 2.25 -17.54
C LYS A 108 -0.56 2.89 -16.87
N VAL A 109 -0.41 3.24 -15.59
CA VAL A 109 -1.47 3.86 -14.77
C VAL A 109 -0.92 5.07 -14.03
N THR A 110 -1.75 6.10 -13.86
CA THR A 110 -1.37 7.35 -13.16
C THR A 110 -1.27 7.13 -11.65
N ASP A 111 -2.33 6.59 -11.05
CA ASP A 111 -2.33 6.09 -9.67
C ASP A 111 -2.74 4.63 -9.66
N PHE A 112 -1.92 3.78 -9.04
CA PHE A 112 -2.19 2.36 -9.02
C PHE A 112 -3.45 2.02 -8.23
N THR A 113 -3.63 2.64 -7.06
CA THR A 113 -4.69 2.27 -6.11
C THR A 113 -6.06 2.51 -6.74
N THR A 114 -6.26 3.68 -7.36
CA THR A 114 -7.52 4.02 -8.04
C THR A 114 -7.70 3.32 -9.38
N SER A 115 -6.61 2.81 -9.99
CA SER A 115 -6.68 2.05 -11.26
C SER A 115 -7.04 0.58 -11.08
N VAL A 116 -6.84 0.00 -9.89
CA VAL A 116 -7.20 -1.41 -9.63
C VAL A 116 -8.71 -1.61 -9.69
N SER A 117 -9.50 -0.66 -9.18
CA SER A 117 -10.95 -0.73 -9.27
C SER A 117 -11.57 0.65 -9.30
N ASP A 118 -12.69 0.71 -10.02
CA ASP A 118 -13.68 1.78 -9.94
C ASP A 118 -14.37 1.93 -8.57
N LYS A 119 -14.19 0.97 -7.65
CA LYS A 119 -14.79 0.96 -6.32
C LYS A 119 -13.69 1.07 -5.26
N PHE A 120 -13.90 1.99 -4.34
CA PHE A 120 -12.94 2.35 -3.31
C PHE A 120 -13.63 2.43 -1.95
N LYS A 121 -12.99 1.90 -0.91
CA LYS A 121 -13.48 1.96 0.47
C LYS A 121 -12.37 2.49 1.39
N ALA A 122 -12.54 3.74 1.83
CA ALA A 122 -11.73 4.32 2.90
C ALA A 122 -12.14 3.73 4.25
N VAL A 123 -11.27 2.94 4.85
CA VAL A 123 -11.50 2.34 6.16
C VAL A 123 -11.06 3.31 7.24
N GLN A 124 -11.99 3.71 8.11
CA GLN A 124 -11.80 4.73 9.15
C GLN A 124 -11.07 4.18 10.38
N VAL A 125 -10.03 3.38 10.16
CA VAL A 125 -9.17 2.77 11.18
C VAL A 125 -7.74 3.13 10.82
N VAL A 126 -7.02 3.69 11.78
CA VAL A 126 -5.58 3.93 11.67
C VAL A 126 -4.88 2.61 11.96
N ALA A 127 -4.23 2.04 10.95
CA ALA A 127 -3.69 0.68 11.00
C ALA A 127 -2.16 0.64 11.05
N SER A 128 -1.51 1.76 10.77
CA SER A 128 -0.06 1.82 10.58
C SER A 128 0.48 3.23 10.68
N THR A 129 1.79 3.35 10.81
CA THR A 129 2.55 4.59 10.63
C THR A 129 3.43 4.47 9.40
N VAL A 130 3.51 5.53 8.57
CA VAL A 130 4.40 5.58 7.40
C VAL A 130 5.64 6.38 7.74
N CYS A 131 6.80 5.75 7.64
CA CYS A 131 8.10 6.34 7.98
C CYS A 131 8.97 6.46 6.72
N TYR A 132 8.64 7.44 5.86
CA TYR A 132 9.40 7.73 4.65
C TYR A 132 10.51 8.77 4.85
N ASP A 133 10.56 9.40 6.03
CA ASP A 133 11.42 10.52 6.40
C ASP A 133 12.81 10.07 6.90
N THR A 134 13.37 9.05 6.25
CA THR A 134 14.64 8.43 6.66
C THR A 134 15.86 9.32 6.43
N ASP A 135 15.79 10.21 5.44
CA ASP A 135 16.82 11.20 5.12
C ASP A 135 16.23 12.35 4.29
N ALA A 136 16.99 13.44 4.14
CA ALA A 136 16.54 14.63 3.45
C ALA A 136 16.06 14.38 2.00
N TYR A 137 16.71 13.45 1.28
CA TYR A 137 16.36 13.16 -0.11
C TYR A 137 15.06 12.37 -0.19
N ASN A 138 14.89 11.33 0.62
CA ASN A 138 13.67 10.53 0.66
C ASN A 138 12.47 11.33 1.17
N THR A 139 12.66 12.19 2.18
CA THR A 139 11.63 13.14 2.63
C THR A 139 11.18 14.05 1.49
N TRP A 140 12.12 14.72 0.81
CA TRP A 140 11.81 15.60 -0.31
C TRP A 140 11.11 14.85 -1.45
N LYS A 141 11.62 13.68 -1.83
CA LYS A 141 11.08 12.87 -2.92
C LYS A 141 9.64 12.44 -2.65
N SER A 142 9.35 11.98 -1.44
CA SER A 142 8.00 11.54 -1.05
C SER A 142 7.03 12.71 -1.00
N ALA A 143 7.41 13.81 -0.33
CA ALA A 143 6.59 15.02 -0.25
C ALA A 143 6.33 15.64 -1.63
N PHE A 144 7.35 15.74 -2.48
CA PHE A 144 7.22 16.26 -3.85
C PHE A 144 6.24 15.42 -4.68
N ARG A 145 6.37 14.08 -4.64
CA ARG A 145 5.46 13.17 -5.35
C ARG A 145 4.02 13.35 -4.88
N GLU A 146 3.81 13.50 -3.57
CA GLU A 146 2.49 13.73 -3.01
C GLU A 146 1.88 15.05 -3.45
N CYS A 147 2.64 16.15 -3.38
CA CYS A 147 2.20 17.46 -3.87
C CYS A 147 1.81 17.40 -5.35
N VAL A 148 2.64 16.78 -6.20
CA VAL A 148 2.35 16.61 -7.63
C VAL A 148 1.07 15.81 -7.83
N LYS A 149 0.89 14.70 -7.10
CA LYS A 149 -0.34 13.90 -7.18
C LYS A 149 -1.57 14.73 -6.85
N LEU A 150 -1.54 15.48 -5.75
CA LEU A 150 -2.68 16.28 -5.27
C LEU A 150 -2.97 17.50 -6.16
N GLN A 151 -1.96 18.10 -6.79
CA GLN A 151 -2.13 19.30 -7.61
C GLN A 151 -2.38 19.01 -9.10
N SER A 152 -1.95 17.85 -9.60
CA SER A 152 -1.94 17.60 -11.05
C SER A 152 -3.32 17.51 -11.70
N GLY A 153 -4.37 17.18 -10.95
CA GLY A 153 -5.71 16.89 -11.51
C GLY A 153 -5.74 15.67 -12.44
N LEU A 154 -4.64 14.89 -12.52
CA LEU A 154 -4.50 13.73 -13.40
C LEU A 154 -5.08 12.45 -12.79
N ILE A 155 -5.37 12.45 -11.48
CA ILE A 155 -5.95 11.31 -10.79
C ILE A 155 -7.47 11.43 -10.93
N ASP A 156 -8.06 10.50 -11.66
CA ASP A 156 -9.51 10.40 -11.76
C ASP A 156 -10.13 10.22 -10.36
N ARG A 157 -11.18 10.99 -10.07
CA ARG A 157 -12.01 10.89 -8.86
C ARG A 157 -11.29 11.25 -7.56
N GLN A 158 -10.31 12.15 -7.64
CA GLN A 158 -9.61 12.73 -6.49
C GLN A 158 -10.44 13.83 -5.82
#